data_AF-A0A2V6ABM2-F1
#
_entry.id   AF-A0A2V6ABM2-F1
#
_cell.length_a   1.000
_cell.length_b   1.000
_cell.length_c   1.000
_cell.angle_alpha   90.00
_cell.angle_beta   90.00
_cell.angle_gamma   90.00
#
_symmetry.space_group_name_H-M   'P 1'
#
loop_
_entity.id
_entity.type
_entity.pdbx_description
1 polymer ?
#
loop_
_entity_poly.entity_id
_entity_poly.type
_entity_poly.pdbx_seq_one_letter_code
_entity_poly.pdbx_strand_id
1 'polypeptide(L)'
;IVNGENAAGGRGITGKITIELLRAGVSVVTTGDHIWDQKDIVAFLALEPRLLRPLNYPDGAPGGGSIVLETAKGKIGVINVQARTFMQPILENPFRALETAVTKMRHETANIIVDAHGETTSEKIALGRFLDGKVSAVIGTHTHVQTADEQIFPGGTAFLCDAGMCGPVNSILGRAIEPIMNRFVSNLPASFPVAAGEV
;
A
#
# COMPACT_ATOMS: atom_id res chain seq x y z
N ILE A 1 5.18 1.07 10.00
CA ILE A 1 4.73 0.45 8.73
C ILE A 1 4.99 1.48 7.65
N VAL A 2 5.52 1.09 6.50
CA VAL A 2 5.68 2.00 5.35
C VAL A 2 5.17 1.31 4.10
N ASN A 3 4.64 2.08 3.15
CA ASN A 3 4.42 1.57 1.81
C ASN A 3 5.68 1.77 0.98
N GLY A 4 6.20 0.69 0.39
CA GLY A 4 7.45 0.69 -0.36
C GLY A 4 7.28 0.54 -1.87
N GLU A 5 6.06 0.63 -2.43
CA GLU A 5 5.80 0.17 -3.79
C GLU A 5 6.54 0.94 -4.90
N ASN A 6 7.02 2.16 -4.65
CA ASN A 6 7.78 2.95 -5.62
C ASN A 6 9.27 3.08 -5.25
N ALA A 7 9.75 2.36 -4.24
CA ALA A 7 11.06 2.60 -3.65
C ALA A 7 12.23 2.30 -4.61
N ALA A 8 12.04 1.42 -5.60
CA ALA A 8 13.03 1.12 -6.65
C ALA A 8 12.81 2.00 -7.89
N GLY A 9 13.45 3.17 -7.95
CA GLY A 9 13.40 4.02 -9.15
C GLY A 9 11.99 4.49 -9.52
N GLY A 10 11.13 4.69 -8.52
CA GLY A 10 9.74 5.11 -8.69
C GLY A 10 8.77 3.98 -9.03
N ARG A 11 9.22 2.72 -9.14
CA ARG A 11 8.34 1.60 -9.52
C ARG A 11 8.85 0.25 -9.01
N GLY A 12 8.08 -0.37 -8.13
CA GLY A 12 8.41 -1.60 -7.42
C GLY A 12 9.40 -1.39 -6.28
N ILE A 13 9.84 -2.51 -5.71
CA ILE A 13 10.82 -2.56 -4.62
C ILE A 13 11.76 -3.74 -4.82
N THR A 14 13.01 -3.63 -4.36
CA THR A 14 13.98 -4.74 -4.40
C THR A 14 14.18 -5.32 -3.00
N GLY A 15 14.68 -6.55 -2.92
CA GLY A 15 15.04 -7.16 -1.64
C GLY A 15 16.08 -6.34 -0.87
N LYS A 16 17.04 -5.73 -1.57
CA LYS A 16 18.03 -4.82 -0.98
C LYS A 16 17.36 -3.62 -0.29
N ILE A 17 16.47 -2.91 -1.00
CA ILE A 17 15.77 -1.74 -0.45
C ILE A 17 14.84 -2.16 0.71
N THR A 18 14.19 -3.32 0.59
CA THR A 18 13.36 -3.85 1.69
C THR A 18 14.21 -4.05 2.95
N ILE A 19 15.39 -4.66 2.84
CA ILE A 19 16.30 -4.86 3.97
C ILE A 19 16.78 -3.51 4.54
N GLU A 20 17.08 -2.53 3.68
CA GLU A 20 17.47 -1.19 4.10
C GLU A 20 16.37 -0.50 4.92
N LEU A 21 15.11 -0.55 4.47
CA LEU A 21 13.96 -0.02 5.21
C LEU A 21 13.80 -0.71 6.57
N LEU A 22 13.88 -2.05 6.59
CA LEU A 22 13.78 -2.82 7.84
C LEU A 22 14.90 -2.47 8.83
N ARG A 23 16.13 -2.26 8.33
CA ARG A 23 17.28 -1.81 9.15
C ARG A 23 17.13 -0.37 9.65
N ALA A 24 16.39 0.47 8.93
CA ALA A 24 16.06 1.82 9.35
C ALA A 24 14.96 1.88 10.43
N GLY A 25 14.44 0.73 10.88
CA GLY A 25 13.46 0.63 11.96
C GLY A 25 12.03 0.36 11.49
N VAL A 26 11.81 0.17 10.18
CA VAL A 26 10.51 -0.25 9.66
C VAL A 26 10.21 -1.69 10.10
N SER A 27 9.01 -1.93 10.65
CA SER A 27 8.61 -3.28 11.09
C SER A 27 7.93 -4.11 9.98
N VAL A 28 7.15 -3.46 9.11
CA VAL A 28 6.42 -4.06 7.99
C VAL A 28 6.46 -3.09 6.81
N VAL A 29 6.73 -3.64 5.62
CA VAL A 29 6.67 -2.94 4.34
C VAL A 29 5.44 -3.44 3.59
N THR A 30 4.46 -2.58 3.36
CA THR A 30 3.33 -2.85 2.45
C THR A 30 3.69 -2.38 1.05
N THR A 31 2.93 -2.81 0.04
CA THR A 31 3.13 -2.41 -1.35
C THR A 31 1.77 -2.13 -2.02
N GLY A 32 1.70 -2.27 -3.33
CA GLY A 32 0.55 -1.93 -4.15
C GLY A 32 0.63 -2.61 -5.51
N ASP A 33 0.17 -1.92 -6.55
CA ASP A 33 0.12 -2.48 -7.90
C ASP A 33 1.51 -2.69 -8.52
N HIS A 34 2.51 -1.95 -8.06
CA HIS A 34 3.88 -2.03 -8.56
C HIS A 34 4.74 -3.15 -7.95
N ILE A 35 4.19 -4.02 -7.09
CA ILE A 35 4.97 -5.06 -6.40
C ILE A 35 5.80 -5.95 -7.34
N TRP A 36 5.33 -6.22 -8.57
CA TRP A 36 5.98 -7.14 -9.51
C TRP A 36 6.98 -6.50 -10.48
N ASP A 37 7.19 -5.19 -10.41
CA ASP A 37 7.94 -4.46 -11.43
C ASP A 37 9.47 -4.63 -11.34
N GLN A 38 9.97 -5.36 -10.32
CA GLN A 38 11.38 -5.69 -10.13
C GLN A 38 11.61 -7.20 -10.27
N LYS A 39 12.56 -7.60 -11.12
CA LYS A 39 12.76 -9.00 -11.52
C LYS A 39 12.96 -9.98 -10.36
N ASP A 40 13.69 -9.56 -9.33
CA ASP A 40 14.10 -10.46 -8.24
C ASP A 40 13.10 -10.49 -7.07
N ILE A 41 12.01 -9.72 -7.14
CA ILE A 41 11.09 -9.55 -6.02
C ILE A 41 10.32 -10.82 -5.67
N VAL A 42 9.98 -11.63 -6.68
CA VAL A 42 9.18 -12.85 -6.53
C VAL A 42 9.88 -13.86 -5.61
N ALA A 43 11.18 -14.11 -5.84
CA ALA A 43 11.96 -15.00 -5.00
C ALA A 43 12.13 -14.45 -3.59
N PHE A 44 12.25 -13.12 -3.46
CA PHE A 44 12.44 -12.45 -2.18
C PHE A 44 11.19 -12.46 -1.29
N LEU A 45 9.99 -12.35 -1.87
CA LEU A 45 8.71 -12.39 -1.14
C LEU A 45 8.53 -13.68 -0.31
N ALA A 46 9.12 -14.80 -0.75
CA ALA A 46 9.09 -16.05 0.00
C ALA A 46 10.03 -16.06 1.21
N LEU A 47 11.07 -15.22 1.20
CA LEU A 47 12.12 -15.17 2.23
C LEU A 47 11.82 -14.13 3.32
N GLU A 48 11.04 -13.10 3.00
CA GLU A 48 10.77 -11.98 3.90
C GLU A 48 9.27 -11.78 4.14
N PRO A 49 8.69 -12.39 5.20
CA PRO A 49 7.26 -12.30 5.47
C PRO A 49 6.78 -10.90 5.89
N ARG A 50 7.70 -9.97 6.23
CA ARG A 50 7.37 -8.57 6.55
C ARG A 50 7.21 -7.69 5.31
N LEU A 51 7.50 -8.20 4.11
CA LEU A 51 7.18 -7.56 2.85
C LEU A 51 5.83 -8.08 2.36
N LEU A 52 4.81 -7.24 2.44
CA LEU A 52 3.44 -7.59 2.06
C LEU A 52 3.13 -7.13 0.65
N ARG A 53 2.44 -8.01 -0.09
CA ARG A 53 1.76 -7.70 -1.36
C ARG A 53 0.25 -7.55 -1.14
N PRO A 54 -0.53 -6.98 -2.06
CA PRO A 54 -1.98 -6.95 -1.90
C PRO A 54 -2.57 -8.35 -1.70
N LEU A 55 -3.34 -8.56 -0.63
CA LEU A 55 -3.80 -9.89 -0.22
C LEU A 55 -4.79 -10.51 -1.21
N ASN A 56 -5.51 -9.67 -1.96
CA ASN A 56 -6.54 -10.05 -2.92
C ASN A 56 -6.01 -10.39 -4.32
N TYR A 57 -4.71 -10.66 -4.46
CA TYR A 57 -4.24 -11.43 -5.62
C TYR A 57 -4.84 -12.84 -5.62
N PRO A 58 -5.09 -13.44 -6.81
CA PRO A 58 -5.58 -14.81 -6.92
C PRO A 58 -4.71 -15.83 -6.19
N ASP A 59 -5.31 -16.96 -5.85
CA ASP A 59 -4.61 -18.08 -5.20
C ASP A 59 -3.39 -18.52 -6.01
N GLY A 60 -2.29 -18.81 -5.29
CA GLY A 60 -1.00 -19.16 -5.89
C GLY A 60 -0.05 -17.98 -6.09
N ALA A 61 -0.50 -16.72 -5.91
CA ALA A 61 0.39 -15.57 -5.91
C ALA A 61 1.42 -15.64 -4.76
N PRO A 62 2.72 -15.45 -5.05
CA PRO A 62 3.79 -15.58 -4.05
C PRO A 62 3.74 -14.48 -2.98
N GLY A 63 4.36 -14.76 -1.84
CA GLY A 63 4.38 -13.85 -0.69
C GLY A 63 3.07 -13.80 0.10
N GLY A 64 3.09 -13.04 1.20
CA GLY A 64 1.94 -12.83 2.08
C GLY A 64 1.27 -11.48 1.85
N GLY A 65 -0.03 -11.40 2.11
CA GLY A 65 -0.76 -10.12 2.14
C GLY A 65 -1.12 -9.61 3.53
N SER A 66 -0.72 -10.34 4.57
CA SER A 66 -0.91 -9.94 5.95
C SER A 66 0.11 -10.61 6.87
N ILE A 67 0.38 -9.99 8.02
CA ILE A 67 1.25 -10.54 9.06
C ILE A 67 0.74 -10.10 10.45
N VAL A 68 0.97 -10.92 11.46
CA VAL A 68 0.86 -10.54 12.87
C VAL A 68 2.27 -10.47 13.46
N LEU A 69 2.63 -9.33 14.02
CA LEU A 69 3.90 -9.14 14.71
C LEU A 69 3.69 -9.00 16.21
N GLU A 70 4.53 -9.66 16.99
CA GLU A 70 4.62 -9.43 18.42
C GLU A 70 5.43 -8.17 18.71
N THR A 71 4.88 -7.32 19.59
CA THR A 71 5.57 -6.14 20.10
C THR A 71 5.54 -6.16 21.62
N ALA A 72 6.37 -5.35 22.27
CA ALA A 72 6.34 -5.18 23.74
C ALA A 72 4.96 -4.71 24.27
N LYS A 73 4.11 -4.14 23.40
CA LYS A 73 2.76 -3.65 23.74
C LYS A 73 1.65 -4.61 23.30
N GLY A 74 2.01 -5.79 22.79
CA GLY A 74 1.07 -6.79 22.28
C GLY A 74 1.18 -7.03 20.77
N LYS A 75 0.32 -7.92 20.27
CA LYS A 75 0.28 -8.31 18.86
C LYS A 75 -0.34 -7.23 17.99
N ILE A 76 0.28 -6.92 16.85
CA ILE A 76 -0.23 -6.00 15.83
C ILE A 76 -0.36 -6.76 14.51
N GLY A 77 -1.57 -6.75 13.96
CA GLY A 77 -1.87 -7.25 12.63
C GLY A 77 -1.73 -6.16 11.58
N VAL A 78 -1.10 -6.48 10.46
CA VAL A 78 -0.98 -5.60 9.29
C VAL A 78 -1.51 -6.34 8.07
N ILE A 79 -2.34 -5.65 7.30
CA ILE A 79 -2.98 -6.18 6.08
C ILE A 79 -2.73 -5.18 4.95
N ASN A 80 -2.35 -5.67 3.77
CA ASN A 80 -2.26 -4.87 2.55
C ASN A 80 -3.30 -5.39 1.55
N VAL A 81 -4.07 -4.49 0.93
CA VAL A 81 -5.13 -4.84 -0.02
C VAL A 81 -5.14 -3.81 -1.14
N GLN A 82 -5.51 -4.23 -2.35
CA GLN A 82 -5.64 -3.34 -3.50
C GLN A 82 -7.11 -3.19 -3.91
N ALA A 83 -7.56 -1.95 -4.03
CA ALA A 83 -8.85 -1.57 -4.58
C ALA A 83 -8.90 -1.88 -6.10
N ARG A 84 -10.07 -1.81 -6.73
CA ARG A 84 -10.23 -2.24 -8.14
C ARG A 84 -10.60 -1.13 -9.10
N THR A 85 -11.25 -0.08 -8.61
CA THR A 85 -11.74 1.00 -9.47
C THR A 85 -10.56 1.80 -10.00
N PHE A 86 -10.44 1.89 -11.33
CA PHE A 86 -9.32 2.50 -12.06
C PHE A 86 -7.93 1.87 -11.81
N MET A 87 -7.89 0.67 -11.23
CA MET A 87 -6.65 -0.05 -10.96
C MET A 87 -6.41 -1.17 -11.98
N GLN A 88 -5.14 -1.51 -12.21
CA GLN A 88 -4.73 -2.70 -12.94
C GLN A 88 -3.62 -3.45 -12.19
N PRO A 89 -3.54 -4.78 -12.29
CA PRO A 89 -4.59 -5.66 -12.81
C PRO A 89 -5.85 -5.60 -11.93
N ILE A 90 -7.02 -5.89 -12.50
CA ILE A 90 -8.24 -6.05 -11.70
C ILE A 90 -8.12 -7.33 -10.88
N LEU A 91 -8.05 -7.18 -9.56
CA LEU A 91 -7.86 -8.26 -8.60
C LEU A 91 -9.20 -8.83 -8.07
N GLU A 92 -9.10 -9.85 -7.20
CA GLU A 92 -10.24 -10.41 -6.47
C GLU A 92 -10.91 -9.34 -5.59
N ASN A 93 -12.17 -9.58 -5.24
CA ASN A 93 -12.96 -8.61 -4.50
C ASN A 93 -12.31 -8.25 -3.14
N PRO A 94 -11.87 -6.98 -2.94
CA PRO A 94 -11.12 -6.59 -1.74
C PRO A 94 -11.96 -6.70 -0.47
N PHE A 95 -13.28 -6.46 -0.55
CA PHE A 95 -14.18 -6.55 0.60
C PHE A 95 -14.26 -7.97 1.15
N ARG A 96 -14.45 -8.97 0.27
CA ARG A 96 -14.52 -10.39 0.67
C ARG A 96 -13.18 -10.91 1.19
N ALA A 97 -12.11 -10.50 0.54
CA ALA A 97 -10.76 -10.87 0.92
C ALA A 97 -10.41 -10.32 2.31
N LEU A 98 -10.74 -9.05 2.57
CA LEU A 98 -10.60 -8.41 3.88
C LEU A 98 -11.48 -9.05 4.95
N GLU A 99 -12.75 -9.33 4.66
CA GLU A 99 -13.66 -9.97 5.62
C GLU A 99 -13.06 -11.29 6.14
N THR A 100 -12.54 -12.10 5.22
CA THR A 100 -11.89 -13.37 5.56
C THR A 100 -10.60 -13.15 6.37
N ALA A 101 -9.72 -12.27 5.91
CA ALA A 101 -8.44 -11.99 6.56
C ALA A 101 -8.62 -11.40 7.96
N VAL A 102 -9.50 -10.42 8.11
CA VAL A 102 -9.80 -9.75 9.40
C VAL A 102 -10.47 -10.71 10.36
N THR A 103 -11.44 -11.53 9.92
CA THR A 103 -12.08 -12.54 10.78
C THR A 103 -11.05 -13.50 11.35
N LYS A 104 -10.15 -14.01 10.51
CA LYS A 104 -9.06 -14.89 10.94
C LYS A 104 -8.11 -14.19 11.92
N MET A 105 -7.66 -12.98 11.58
CA MET A 105 -6.68 -12.22 12.36
C MET A 105 -7.22 -11.80 13.74
N ARG A 106 -8.53 -11.57 13.86
CA ARG A 106 -9.19 -11.24 15.13
C ARG A 106 -9.12 -12.34 16.18
N HIS A 107 -8.83 -13.58 15.80
CA HIS A 107 -8.54 -14.65 16.77
C HIS A 107 -7.17 -14.45 17.46
N GLU A 108 -6.29 -13.64 16.88
CA GLU A 108 -4.94 -13.39 17.42
C GLU A 108 -4.78 -11.98 18.02
N THR A 109 -5.39 -10.96 17.40
CA THR A 109 -5.33 -9.58 17.88
C THR A 109 -6.49 -8.73 17.38
N ALA A 110 -6.92 -7.77 18.20
CA ALA A 110 -7.83 -6.70 17.81
C ALA A 110 -7.10 -5.49 17.20
N ASN A 111 -5.77 -5.41 17.36
CA ASN A 111 -4.95 -4.31 16.84
C ASN A 111 -4.61 -4.59 15.38
N ILE A 112 -5.45 -4.14 14.45
CA ILE A 112 -5.32 -4.44 13.02
C ILE A 112 -5.22 -3.13 12.23
N ILE A 113 -4.19 -3.01 11.40
CA ILE A 113 -3.97 -1.88 10.50
C ILE A 113 -4.09 -2.38 9.06
N VAL A 114 -4.89 -1.71 8.24
CA VAL A 114 -5.09 -2.02 6.84
C VAL A 114 -4.52 -0.90 5.97
N ASP A 115 -3.58 -1.24 5.09
CA ASP A 115 -3.17 -0.39 3.96
C ASP A 115 -4.06 -0.72 2.75
N ALA A 116 -4.95 0.22 2.43
CA ALA A 116 -5.91 0.14 1.33
C ALA A 116 -5.40 0.89 0.09
N HIS A 117 -4.63 0.20 -0.72
CA HIS A 117 -3.98 0.75 -1.90
C HIS A 117 -4.96 0.92 -3.07
N GLY A 118 -5.20 2.13 -3.57
CA GLY A 118 -6.12 2.31 -4.70
C GLY A 118 -6.41 3.73 -5.14
N GLU A 119 -7.01 3.87 -6.32
CA GLU A 119 -7.22 5.18 -6.93
C GLU A 119 -8.42 5.94 -6.34
N THR A 120 -9.60 5.33 -6.31
CA THR A 120 -10.82 6.10 -6.01
C THR A 120 -11.05 6.30 -4.53
N THR A 121 -11.38 7.54 -4.16
CA THR A 121 -11.80 7.90 -2.80
C THR A 121 -13.04 7.14 -2.36
N SER A 122 -14.00 6.92 -3.26
CA SER A 122 -15.25 6.21 -2.95
C SER A 122 -15.01 4.77 -2.50
N GLU A 123 -14.16 4.00 -3.19
CA GLU A 123 -13.86 2.62 -2.82
C GLU A 123 -13.08 2.55 -1.51
N LYS A 124 -12.12 3.46 -1.28
CA LYS A 124 -11.37 3.52 -0.02
C LYS A 124 -12.25 3.87 1.19
N ILE A 125 -13.11 4.89 1.06
CA ILE A 125 -14.08 5.24 2.12
C ILE A 125 -15.03 4.06 2.36
N ALA A 126 -15.52 3.40 1.31
CA ALA A 126 -16.37 2.22 1.44
C ALA A 126 -15.67 1.07 2.17
N LEU A 127 -14.40 0.79 1.86
CA LEU A 127 -13.59 -0.20 2.58
C LEU A 127 -13.43 0.17 4.06
N GLY A 128 -13.12 1.43 4.35
CA GLY A 128 -13.06 1.95 5.72
C GLY A 128 -14.35 1.73 6.49
N ARG A 129 -15.50 2.09 5.89
CA ARG A 129 -16.83 1.90 6.50
C ARG A 129 -17.20 0.43 6.66
N PHE A 130 -16.84 -0.42 5.71
CA PHE A 130 -17.06 -1.87 5.77
C PHE A 130 -16.31 -2.53 6.94
N LEU A 131 -15.17 -1.95 7.33
CA LEU A 131 -14.30 -2.40 8.41
C LEU A 131 -14.48 -1.61 9.73
N ASP A 132 -15.44 -0.69 9.81
CA ASP A 132 -15.67 0.11 11.02
C ASP A 132 -16.00 -0.80 12.22
N GLY A 133 -15.29 -0.62 13.33
CA GLY A 133 -15.35 -1.46 14.53
C GLY A 133 -14.76 -2.87 14.39
N LYS A 134 -14.19 -3.20 13.22
CA LYS A 134 -13.56 -4.51 12.96
C LYS A 134 -12.04 -4.47 13.03
N VAL A 135 -11.44 -3.32 12.75
CA VAL A 135 -9.99 -3.08 12.72
C VAL A 135 -9.66 -1.78 13.46
N SER A 136 -8.39 -1.53 13.76
CA SER A 136 -7.97 -0.29 14.42
C SER A 136 -7.85 0.88 13.45
N ALA A 137 -7.34 0.62 12.24
CA ALA A 137 -7.16 1.66 11.23
C ALA A 137 -7.27 1.14 9.80
N VAL A 138 -7.83 1.95 8.92
CA VAL A 138 -7.78 1.79 7.46
C VAL A 138 -7.16 3.05 6.87
N ILE A 139 -5.95 2.94 6.33
CA ILE A 139 -5.19 4.04 5.75
C ILE A 139 -5.03 3.76 4.27
N GLY A 140 -5.50 4.67 3.43
CA GLY A 140 -5.31 4.54 1.98
C GLY A 140 -3.94 5.00 1.51
N THR A 141 -3.52 4.45 0.37
CA THR A 141 -2.30 4.81 -0.37
C THR A 141 -2.58 4.74 -1.88
N HIS A 142 -1.61 5.10 -2.75
CA HIS A 142 -1.60 5.09 -4.23
C HIS A 142 -1.65 6.49 -4.87
N THR A 143 -2.46 7.43 -4.37
CA THR A 143 -2.69 8.68 -5.13
C THR A 143 -1.56 9.70 -5.00
N HIS A 144 -0.62 9.45 -4.09
CA HIS A 144 0.56 10.26 -3.80
C HIS A 144 0.25 11.67 -3.25
N VAL A 145 -1.01 11.99 -2.95
CA VAL A 145 -1.42 13.27 -2.36
C VAL A 145 -2.14 12.99 -1.04
N GLN A 146 -1.56 13.46 0.06
CA GLN A 146 -2.16 13.30 1.38
C GLN A 146 -3.53 14.00 1.44
N THR A 147 -4.53 13.30 1.95
CA THR A 147 -5.85 13.88 2.20
C THR A 147 -5.92 14.50 3.60
N ALA A 148 -6.83 15.47 3.79
CA ALA A 148 -7.09 16.11 5.08
C ALA A 148 -8.47 15.68 5.64
N ASP A 149 -8.78 14.40 5.50
CA ASP A 149 -10.06 13.78 5.90
C ASP A 149 -9.90 12.77 7.04
N GLU A 150 -8.79 12.87 7.78
CA GLU A 150 -8.49 12.02 8.92
C GLU A 150 -9.59 12.08 9.97
N GLN A 151 -10.07 10.91 10.38
CA GLN A 151 -11.16 10.82 11.36
C GLN A 151 -11.19 9.46 12.04
N ILE A 152 -11.89 9.39 13.17
CA ILE A 152 -12.27 8.12 13.79
C ILE A 152 -13.75 7.92 13.47
N PHE A 153 -14.09 6.81 12.82
CA PHE A 153 -15.47 6.46 12.53
C PHE A 153 -16.24 6.04 13.80
N PRO A 154 -17.59 6.03 13.79
CA PRO A 154 -18.39 5.74 14.99
C PRO A 154 -18.10 4.39 15.65
N GLY A 155 -17.67 3.36 14.89
CA GLY A 155 -17.26 2.07 15.41
C GLY A 155 -15.85 2.06 16.02
N GLY A 156 -15.13 3.18 15.97
CA GLY A 156 -13.79 3.35 16.56
C GLY A 156 -12.63 3.10 15.60
N THR A 157 -12.90 2.78 14.32
CA THR A 157 -11.84 2.62 13.32
C THR A 157 -11.28 3.98 12.89
N ALA A 158 -9.97 4.18 12.99
CA ALA A 158 -9.31 5.33 12.40
C ALA A 158 -9.29 5.21 10.87
N PHE A 159 -9.50 6.31 10.17
CA PHE A 159 -9.54 6.37 8.72
C PHE A 159 -8.78 7.59 8.19
N LEU A 160 -8.05 7.37 7.09
CA LEU A 160 -7.47 8.41 6.24
C LEU A 160 -7.53 7.92 4.78
N CYS A 161 -8.04 8.74 3.86
CA CYS A 161 -8.24 8.31 2.47
C CYS A 161 -6.92 8.18 1.69
N ASP A 162 -5.94 9.05 1.90
CA ASP A 162 -4.59 8.80 1.37
C ASP A 162 -3.51 9.38 2.30
N ALA A 163 -2.50 8.59 2.60
CA ALA A 163 -1.34 9.01 3.39
C ALA A 163 -0.38 9.93 2.61
N GLY A 164 -0.52 10.03 1.29
CA GLY A 164 0.39 10.75 0.42
C GLY A 164 1.65 9.94 0.08
N MET A 165 2.66 10.61 -0.46
CA MET A 165 3.95 10.00 -0.81
C MET A 165 5.10 10.51 0.07
N CYS A 166 6.14 9.69 0.21
CA CYS A 166 7.46 10.11 0.67
C CYS A 166 8.40 10.12 -0.55
N GLY A 167 8.68 11.28 -1.11
CA GLY A 167 9.40 11.42 -2.37
C GLY A 167 9.54 12.87 -2.82
N PRO A 168 10.02 13.13 -4.05
CA PRO A 168 10.33 14.47 -4.52
C PRO A 168 9.16 15.46 -4.42
N VAL A 169 9.35 16.56 -3.69
CA VAL A 169 8.30 17.58 -3.43
C VAL A 169 7.91 18.32 -4.72
N ASN A 170 8.92 18.82 -5.44
CA ASN A 170 8.72 19.59 -6.68
C ASN A 170 8.62 18.67 -7.89
N SER A 171 7.52 17.94 -7.98
CA SER A 171 7.29 16.90 -8.99
C SER A 171 5.82 16.74 -9.36
N ILE A 172 5.52 15.90 -10.35
CA ILE A 172 4.16 15.40 -10.58
C ILE A 172 4.14 13.95 -10.09
N LEU A 173 3.64 13.77 -8.86
CA LEU A 173 3.52 12.48 -8.17
C LEU A 173 4.84 11.67 -8.14
N GLY A 174 5.97 12.36 -7.94
CA GLY A 174 7.32 11.78 -7.88
C GLY A 174 8.06 11.73 -9.23
N ARG A 175 7.41 12.11 -10.34
CA ARG A 175 8.00 12.15 -11.69
C ARG A 175 8.41 13.56 -12.09
N ALA A 176 9.42 13.66 -12.95
CA ALA A 176 9.86 14.94 -13.51
C ALA A 176 8.68 15.66 -14.21
N ILE A 177 8.62 16.98 -14.05
CA ILE A 177 7.47 17.80 -14.47
C ILE A 177 7.32 17.79 -16.00
N GLU A 178 8.38 18.14 -16.73
CA GLU A 178 8.30 18.38 -18.18
C GLU A 178 7.83 17.15 -18.98
N PRO A 179 8.33 15.92 -18.74
CA PRO A 179 7.87 14.75 -19.49
C PRO A 179 6.39 14.41 -19.25
N ILE A 180 5.90 14.61 -18.02
CA ILE A 180 4.49 14.39 -17.68
C ILE A 180 3.60 15.43 -18.35
N MET A 181 3.98 16.71 -18.27
CA MET A 181 3.27 17.80 -18.95
C MET A 181 3.21 17.57 -20.47
N ASN A 182 4.34 17.20 -21.09
CA ASN A 182 4.39 16.91 -22.52
C ASN A 182 3.47 15.76 -22.91
N ARG A 183 3.38 14.69 -22.09
CA ARG A 183 2.43 13.61 -22.32
C ARG A 183 0.98 14.11 -22.31
N PHE A 184 0.59 14.92 -21.32
CA PHE A 184 -0.78 15.42 -21.23
C PHE A 184 -1.15 16.37 -22.37
N VAL A 185 -0.20 17.15 -22.88
CA VAL A 185 -0.43 18.09 -23.99
C VAL A 185 -0.42 17.39 -25.35
N SER A 186 0.52 16.47 -25.57
CA SER A 186 0.74 15.85 -26.89
C SER A 186 -0.01 14.55 -27.10
N ASN A 187 -0.46 13.89 -26.02
CA ASN A 187 -0.96 12.52 -25.99
C ASN A 187 0.05 11.47 -26.52
N LEU A 188 1.32 11.83 -26.71
CA LEU A 188 2.35 10.91 -27.17
C LEU A 188 3.01 10.17 -25.99
N PRO A 189 3.55 8.96 -26.23
CA PRO A 189 4.36 8.27 -25.24
C PRO A 189 5.57 9.11 -24.81
N ALA A 190 5.88 9.07 -23.51
CA ALA A 190 7.06 9.71 -22.94
C ALA A 190 7.66 8.83 -21.83
N SER A 191 8.95 8.99 -21.59
CA SER A 191 9.62 8.42 -20.42
C SER A 191 9.30 9.25 -19.19
N PHE A 192 9.06 8.61 -18.04
CA PHE A 192 8.80 9.29 -16.77
C PHE A 192 9.95 9.05 -15.80
N PRO A 193 11.07 9.79 -15.93
CA PRO A 193 12.14 9.73 -14.94
C PRO A 193 11.62 10.20 -13.58
N VAL A 194 12.18 9.64 -12.51
CA VAL A 194 11.96 10.13 -11.14
C VAL A 194 12.52 11.54 -11.04
N ALA A 195 11.78 12.44 -10.38
CA ALA A 195 12.27 13.80 -10.13
C ALA A 195 13.46 13.80 -9.16
N ALA A 196 14.37 14.75 -9.33
CA ALA A 196 15.45 15.03 -8.38
C ALA A 196 15.08 16.23 -7.50
N GLY A 197 15.76 16.39 -6.37
CA GLY A 197 15.61 17.56 -5.50
C GLY A 197 15.19 17.20 -4.08
N GLU A 198 14.50 18.12 -3.42
CA GLU A 198 14.00 18.00 -2.05
C GLU A 198 12.97 16.87 -1.90
N VAL A 199 13.08 16.13 -0.79
CA VAL A 199 12.26 14.97 -0.38
C VAL A 199 11.86 15.14 1.08
#